data_AF-A0AAW1K0B3-F1
#
_entry.id   AF-A0AAW1K0B3-F1
#
_cell.length_a   1.000
_cell.length_b   1.000
_cell.length_c   1.000
_cell.angle_alpha   90.00
_cell.angle_beta   90.00
_cell.angle_gamma   90.00
#
_symmetry.space_group_name_H-M   'P 1'
#
loop_
_entity.id
_entity.type
_entity.pdbx_description
1 polymer ?
#
loop_
_entity_poly.entity_id
_entity_poly.type
_entity_poly.pdbx_seq_one_letter_code
_entity_poly.pdbx_strand_id
1 'polypeptide(L)'
;MKNCIICNEDGKYKCPTCLIYYCSVTCCKKHRENKCDVVKKEEPMLQPVPQSSEIRYPTVDTVPLEKLKLLQRDKTLKQILENPHLRDLLQTIDKAENADVEMQKAMLEPLFVEFADACLNVVEPKSDDET
;
A
#
# COMPACT_ATOMS: atom_id res chain seq x y z
N MET A 1 22.44 14.02 4.43
CA MET A 1 23.48 14.74 3.68
C MET A 1 23.58 14.14 2.28
N LYS A 2 23.87 14.95 1.26
CA LYS A 2 24.01 14.49 -0.12
C LYS A 2 25.50 14.41 -0.41
N ASN A 3 26.06 13.20 -0.47
CA ASN A 3 27.49 13.01 -0.65
C ASN A 3 27.78 12.51 -2.06
N CYS A 4 28.94 12.90 -2.58
CA CYS A 4 29.44 12.42 -3.85
C CYS A 4 29.73 10.92 -3.78
N ILE A 5 29.14 10.12 -4.67
CA ILE A 5 29.35 8.66 -4.66
C ILE A 5 30.81 8.23 -4.93
N ILE A 6 31.62 9.11 -5.53
CA ILE A 6 32.99 8.80 -5.93
C ILE A 6 34.01 9.16 -4.86
N CYS A 7 33.84 10.30 -4.18
CA CYS A 7 34.83 10.82 -3.23
C CYS A 7 34.27 11.15 -1.84
N ASN A 8 32.97 10.93 -1.60
CA ASN A 8 32.25 11.19 -0.35
C ASN A 8 32.24 12.66 0.15
N GLU A 9 32.71 13.61 -0.66
CA GLU A 9 32.57 15.06 -0.40
C GLU A 9 31.12 15.54 -0.63
N ASP A 10 30.85 16.83 -0.43
CA ASP A 10 29.52 17.42 -0.64
C ASP A 10 29.05 17.29 -2.11
N GLY A 11 27.88 16.67 -2.27
CA GLY A 11 27.28 16.31 -3.56
C GLY A 11 26.50 17.47 -4.17
N LYS A 12 27.21 18.31 -4.93
CA LYS A 12 26.66 19.52 -5.55
C LYS A 12 25.68 19.26 -6.72
N TYR A 13 25.85 18.17 -7.45
CA TYR A 13 25.10 17.89 -8.68
C TYR A 13 24.45 16.51 -8.65
N LYS A 14 23.38 16.32 -9.42
CA LYS A 14 22.59 15.08 -9.49
C LYS A 14 22.63 14.49 -10.90
N CYS A 15 22.85 13.18 -11.01
CA CYS A 15 22.86 12.50 -12.32
C CYS A 15 21.42 12.29 -12.82
N PRO A 16 21.07 12.63 -14.08
CA PRO A 16 19.72 12.45 -14.61
C PRO A 16 19.34 10.98 -14.84
N THR A 17 20.32 10.08 -14.95
CA THR A 17 20.10 8.66 -15.27
C THR A 17 19.84 7.80 -14.03
N CYS A 18 20.63 8.01 -12.97
CA CYS A 18 20.61 7.20 -11.75
C CYS A 18 20.29 8.02 -10.48
N LEU A 19 20.03 9.32 -10.61
CA LEU A 19 19.60 10.21 -9.52
C LEU A 19 20.57 10.32 -8.32
N ILE A 20 21.78 9.77 -8.40
CA ILE A 20 22.80 9.89 -7.34
C ILE A 20 23.52 11.24 -7.41
N TYR A 21 24.16 11.61 -6.30
CA TYR A 21 24.87 12.87 -6.16
C TYR A 21 26.37 12.74 -6.45
N TYR A 22 26.96 13.80 -7.01
CA TYR A 22 28.38 13.93 -7.29
C TYR A 22 28.85 15.38 -7.09
N CYS A 23 30.14 15.59 -6.82
CA CYS A 23 30.68 16.93 -6.53
C CYS A 23 31.16 17.69 -7.79
N SER A 24 31.59 16.97 -8.84
CA SER A 24 32.24 17.57 -10.02
C SER A 24 32.14 16.72 -11.29
N VAL A 25 32.46 17.32 -12.44
CA VAL A 25 32.45 16.65 -13.75
C VAL A 25 33.40 15.45 -13.83
N THR A 26 34.50 15.47 -13.08
CA THR A 26 35.44 14.34 -12.99
C THR A 26 34.80 13.15 -12.28
N CYS A 27 34.04 13.40 -11.21
CA CYS A 27 33.27 12.38 -10.51
C CYS A 27 32.09 11.87 -11.36
N CYS A 28 31.45 12.73 -12.15
CA CYS A 28 30.42 12.31 -13.10
C CYS A 28 30.95 11.33 -14.14
N LYS A 29 32.13 11.58 -14.72
CA LYS A 29 32.76 10.66 -15.69
C LYS A 29 33.13 9.32 -15.05
N LYS A 30 33.78 9.34 -13.88
CA LYS A 30 34.12 8.12 -13.13
C LYS A 30 32.88 7.30 -12.79
N HIS A 31 31.81 7.94 -12.36
CA HIS A 31 30.53 7.29 -12.11
C HIS A 31 29.95 6.63 -13.37
N ARG A 32 29.95 7.34 -14.52
CA ARG A 32 29.43 6.80 -15.79
C ARG A 32 30.22 5.58 -16.28
N GLU A 33 31.52 5.55 -16.04
CA GLU A 33 32.39 4.41 -16.35
C GLU A 33 32.17 3.23 -15.38
N ASN A 34 31.91 3.52 -14.10
CA ASN A 34 31.67 2.54 -13.05
C ASN A 34 30.17 2.23 -12.87
N LYS A 35 29.51 1.83 -13.96
CA LYS A 35 28.10 1.39 -14.02
C LYS A 35 27.11 2.44 -13.48
N CYS A 36 26.80 3.42 -14.32
CA CYS A 36 25.64 4.28 -14.14
C CYS A 36 24.36 3.51 -14.47
N ASP A 37 23.90 2.70 -13.53
CA ASP A 37 22.65 1.96 -13.66
C ASP A 37 21.46 2.90 -13.50
N VAL A 38 20.51 2.80 -14.43
CA VAL A 38 19.22 3.50 -14.31
C VAL A 38 18.63 3.06 -12.98
N VAL A 39 18.36 4.02 -12.10
CA VAL A 39 17.44 3.76 -10.99
C VAL A 39 16.12 3.48 -11.68
N LYS A 40 15.82 2.18 -11.86
CA LYS A 40 14.44 1.72 -12.00
C LYS A 40 13.77 2.41 -10.82
N LYS A 41 13.02 3.46 -11.14
CA LYS A 41 12.08 4.07 -10.22
C LYS A 41 11.40 2.88 -9.60
N GLU A 42 11.73 2.58 -8.35
CA GLU A 42 11.02 1.56 -7.61
C GLU A 42 9.58 2.06 -7.73
N GLU A 43 8.79 1.38 -8.57
CA GLU A 43 7.34 1.36 -8.37
C GLU A 43 7.20 1.21 -6.88
N PRO A 44 6.43 2.09 -6.21
CA PRO A 44 6.34 2.09 -4.77
C PRO A 44 6.04 0.65 -4.35
N MET A 45 7.09 -0.05 -3.92
CA MET A 45 6.97 -1.33 -3.29
C MET A 45 6.13 -0.99 -2.09
N LEU A 46 4.92 -1.56 -2.03
CA LEU A 46 4.06 -1.44 -0.87
C LEU A 46 4.96 -1.65 0.33
N GLN A 47 5.23 -0.58 1.07
CA GLN A 47 6.04 -0.67 2.26
C GLN A 47 5.34 -1.73 3.12
N PRO A 48 6.06 -2.67 3.75
CA PRO A 48 5.46 -3.41 4.84
C PRO A 48 4.97 -2.37 5.83
N VAL A 49 3.65 -2.21 5.87
CA VAL A 49 2.96 -1.32 6.81
C VAL A 49 3.57 -1.60 8.17
N PRO A 50 4.12 -0.58 8.87
CA PRO A 50 4.69 -0.81 10.19
C PRO A 50 3.62 -1.51 11.02
N GLN A 51 3.98 -2.67 11.57
CA GLN A 51 3.14 -3.49 12.43
C GLN A 51 2.88 -2.74 13.74
N SER A 52 2.17 -1.62 13.67
CA SER A 52 1.54 -0.99 14.83
C SER A 52 0.07 -1.40 14.75
N SER A 53 -0.19 -2.69 14.91
CA SER A 53 -1.54 -3.27 14.96
C SER A 53 -2.26 -2.94 16.28
N GLU A 54 -1.96 -1.79 16.87
CA GLU A 54 -2.69 -1.26 18.01
C GLU A 54 -3.76 -0.33 17.46
N ILE A 55 -4.99 -0.85 17.39
CA ILE A 55 -6.16 -0.02 17.14
C ILE A 55 -6.19 1.02 18.26
N ARG A 56 -5.95 2.29 17.91
CA ARG A 56 -5.76 3.36 18.89
C ARG A 56 -7.00 3.56 19.78
N TYR A 57 -8.19 3.32 19.22
CA TYR A 57 -9.47 3.48 19.90
C TYR A 57 -10.41 2.32 19.49
N PRO A 58 -10.31 1.15 20.12
CA PRO A 58 -11.21 0.04 19.82
C PRO A 58 -12.61 0.35 20.36
N THR A 59 -13.62 0.11 19.53
CA THR A 59 -15.04 0.17 19.87
C THR A 59 -15.67 -1.22 19.84
N VAL A 60 -16.93 -1.33 20.28
CA VAL A 60 -17.68 -2.60 20.19
C VAL A 60 -17.83 -3.09 18.74
N ASP A 61 -17.88 -2.17 17.77
CA ASP A 61 -17.97 -2.45 16.34
C ASP A 61 -16.61 -2.75 15.68
N THR A 62 -15.51 -2.67 16.44
CA THR A 62 -14.18 -2.92 15.90
C THR A 62 -13.92 -4.42 15.78
N VAL A 63 -13.71 -4.90 14.55
CA VAL A 63 -13.40 -6.32 14.30
C VAL A 63 -12.03 -6.69 14.88
N PRO A 64 -11.92 -7.71 15.75
CA PRO A 64 -10.64 -8.14 16.31
C PRO A 64 -9.71 -8.72 15.25
N LEU A 65 -8.41 -8.50 15.42
CA LEU A 65 -7.36 -8.95 14.49
C LEU A 65 -7.40 -10.45 14.20
N GLU A 66 -7.80 -11.27 15.17
CA GLU A 66 -7.93 -12.72 15.01
C GLU A 66 -8.98 -13.09 13.97
N LYS A 67 -10.13 -12.40 13.98
CA LYS A 67 -11.19 -12.56 12.97
C LYS A 67 -10.74 -12.02 11.61
N LEU A 68 -10.05 -10.89 11.59
CA LEU A 68 -9.49 -10.35 10.33
C LEU A 68 -8.49 -11.31 9.66
N LYS A 69 -7.71 -12.07 10.44
CA LYS A 69 -6.82 -13.11 9.89
C LYS A 69 -7.57 -14.26 9.22
N LEU A 70 -8.86 -14.48 9.51
CA LEU A 70 -9.67 -15.50 8.84
C LEU A 70 -9.92 -15.13 7.37
N LEU A 71 -10.06 -13.84 7.06
CA LEU A 71 -10.24 -13.32 5.70
C LEU A 71 -9.11 -13.74 4.76
N GLN A 72 -7.88 -13.88 5.27
CA GLN A 72 -6.73 -14.31 4.48
C GLN A 72 -6.87 -15.73 3.91
N ARG A 73 -7.66 -16.60 4.54
CA ARG A 73 -7.83 -17.99 4.12
C ARG A 73 -8.99 -18.17 3.16
N ASP A 74 -9.91 -17.21 3.11
CA ASP A 74 -11.09 -17.30 2.27
C ASP A 74 -10.72 -17.19 0.78
N LYS A 75 -11.24 -18.12 -0.03
CA LYS A 75 -10.94 -18.19 -1.46
C LYS A 75 -11.82 -17.23 -2.26
N THR A 76 -13.08 -17.08 -1.87
CA THR A 76 -14.05 -16.22 -2.54
C THR A 76 -13.60 -14.77 -2.45
N LEU A 77 -13.21 -14.33 -1.25
CA LEU A 77 -12.70 -13.00 -0.98
C LEU A 77 -11.42 -12.72 -1.80
N LYS A 78 -10.52 -13.70 -1.92
CA LYS A 78 -9.35 -13.57 -2.80
C LYS A 78 -9.71 -13.36 -4.25
N GLN A 79 -10.69 -14.10 -4.78
CA GLN A 79 -11.14 -13.95 -6.16
C GLN A 79 -11.79 -12.58 -6.39
N ILE A 80 -12.64 -12.13 -5.48
CA ILE A 80 -13.25 -10.80 -5.53
C ILE A 80 -12.15 -9.72 -5.55
N LEU A 81 -11.13 -9.88 -4.70
CA LEU A 81 -9.95 -9.02 -4.69
C LEU A 81 -9.07 -9.14 -5.93
N GLU A 82 -9.23 -10.10 -6.84
CA GLU A 82 -8.48 -10.11 -8.12
C GLU A 82 -8.90 -8.95 -9.02
N ASN A 83 -10.08 -8.37 -8.79
CA ASN A 83 -10.56 -7.24 -9.56
C ASN A 83 -9.77 -5.94 -9.24
N PRO A 84 -9.09 -5.33 -10.23
CA PRO A 84 -8.30 -4.13 -10.01
C PRO A 84 -9.15 -2.91 -9.62
N HIS A 85 -10.38 -2.79 -10.12
CA HIS A 85 -11.27 -1.67 -9.80
C HIS A 85 -11.68 -1.68 -8.33
N LEU A 86 -11.96 -2.87 -7.79
CA LEU A 86 -12.28 -2.99 -6.38
C LEU A 86 -11.09 -2.58 -5.50
N ARG A 87 -9.86 -2.97 -5.87
CA ARG A 87 -8.66 -2.57 -5.12
C ARG A 87 -8.46 -1.06 -5.12
N ASP A 88 -8.69 -0.40 -6.26
CA ASP A 88 -8.60 1.04 -6.38
C ASP A 88 -9.68 1.75 -5.54
N LEU A 89 -10.90 1.22 -5.56
CA LEU A 89 -12.00 1.69 -4.72
C LEU A 89 -11.66 1.59 -3.22
N LEU A 90 -11.19 0.42 -2.77
CA LEU A 90 -10.77 0.20 -1.38
C LEU A 90 -9.64 1.16 -0.97
N GLN A 91 -8.67 1.36 -1.85
CA GLN A 91 -7.57 2.29 -1.62
C GLN A 91 -8.04 3.75 -1.58
N THR A 92 -9.07 4.09 -2.35
CA THR A 92 -9.67 5.42 -2.36
C THR A 92 -10.36 5.71 -1.03
N ILE A 93 -11.14 4.74 -0.51
CA ILE A 93 -11.79 4.84 0.80
C ILE A 93 -10.74 4.97 1.92
N ASP A 94 -9.70 4.14 1.91
CA ASP A 94 -8.63 4.14 2.92
C ASP A 94 -7.86 5.47 2.97
N LYS A 95 -7.65 6.10 1.81
CA LYS A 95 -6.92 7.37 1.69
C LYS A 95 -7.83 8.60 1.72
N ALA A 96 -9.14 8.42 1.83
CA ALA A 96 -10.11 9.50 1.76
C ALA A 96 -9.99 10.44 2.98
N GLU A 97 -10.02 11.75 2.74
CA GLU A 97 -10.15 12.73 3.81
C GLU A 97 -11.53 12.64 4.48
N ASN A 98 -12.57 12.33 3.69
CA ASN A 98 -13.94 12.14 4.14
C ASN A 98 -14.38 10.69 3.91
N ALA A 99 -13.95 9.79 4.80
CA ALA A 99 -14.24 8.37 4.71
C ALA A 99 -15.73 8.05 4.64
N ASP A 100 -16.58 8.81 5.35
CA ASP A 100 -18.04 8.61 5.38
C ASP A 100 -18.67 8.76 3.98
N VAL A 101 -18.31 9.82 3.26
CA VAL A 101 -18.85 10.11 1.92
C VAL A 101 -18.36 9.09 0.90
N GLU A 102 -17.07 8.74 0.95
CA GLU A 102 -16.50 7.76 0.04
C GLU A 102 -17.03 6.35 0.33
N MET A 103 -17.27 6.01 1.61
CA MET A 103 -17.94 4.78 2.01
C MET A 103 -19.35 4.71 1.44
N GLN A 104 -20.15 5.78 1.56
CA GLN A 104 -21.51 5.82 0.99
C GLN A 104 -21.53 5.61 -0.53
N LYS A 105 -20.58 6.21 -1.26
CA LYS A 105 -20.44 5.99 -2.71
C LYS A 105 -20.03 4.55 -3.01
N ALA A 106 -19.07 4.00 -2.26
CA ALA A 106 -18.63 2.63 -2.44
C ALA A 106 -19.76 1.63 -2.21
N MET A 107 -20.67 1.89 -1.25
CA MET A 107 -21.85 1.05 -1.02
C MET A 107 -22.84 1.01 -2.20
N LEU A 108 -22.75 1.93 -3.17
CA LEU A 108 -23.55 1.89 -4.40
C LEU A 108 -22.93 0.97 -5.47
N GLU A 109 -21.64 0.67 -5.35
CA GLU A 109 -20.92 -0.17 -6.30
C GLU A 109 -21.16 -1.66 -5.99
N PRO A 110 -21.66 -2.45 -6.94
CA PRO A 110 -22.01 -3.86 -6.69
C PRO A 110 -20.81 -4.69 -6.27
N LEU A 111 -19.63 -4.40 -6.83
CA LEU A 111 -18.37 -5.09 -6.49
C LEU A 111 -17.97 -4.88 -5.03
N PHE A 112 -18.24 -3.69 -4.47
CA PHE A 112 -17.95 -3.40 -3.07
C PHE A 112 -18.95 -4.10 -2.14
N VAL A 113 -20.22 -4.16 -2.53
CA VAL A 113 -21.25 -4.88 -1.78
C VAL A 113 -20.93 -6.37 -1.71
N GLU A 114 -20.54 -6.99 -2.83
CA GLU A 114 -20.10 -8.39 -2.85
C GLU A 114 -18.89 -8.63 -1.96
N PHE A 115 -17.91 -7.71 -1.98
CA PHE A 115 -16.75 -7.76 -1.09
C PHE A 115 -17.15 -7.64 0.40
N ALA A 116 -18.03 -6.71 0.73
CA ALA A 116 -18.48 -6.49 2.10
C ALA A 116 -19.25 -7.70 2.64
N ASP A 117 -20.17 -8.27 1.85
CA ASP A 117 -20.92 -9.47 2.24
C ASP A 117 -19.97 -10.67 2.44
N ALA A 118 -19.00 -10.86 1.54
CA ALA A 118 -17.98 -11.91 1.71
C ALA A 118 -17.15 -11.71 2.99
N CYS A 119 -16.81 -10.47 3.36
CA CYS A 119 -16.12 -10.18 4.62
C CYS A 119 -17.01 -10.50 5.82
N LEU A 120 -18.26 -10.02 5.81
CA LEU A 120 -19.24 -10.22 6.88
C LEU A 120 -19.51 -11.70 7.14
N ASN A 121 -19.69 -12.51 6.09
CA ASN A 121 -19.90 -13.96 6.22
C ASN A 121 -18.72 -14.68 6.92
N VAL A 122 -17.51 -14.12 6.86
CA VAL A 122 -16.32 -14.68 7.53
C VAL A 122 -16.19 -14.19 8.98
N VAL A 123 -16.45 -12.90 9.25
CA VAL A 123 -16.26 -12.32 10.59
C VAL A 123 -17.45 -12.54 11.52
N GLU A 124 -18.63 -12.63 10.93
CA GLU A 124 -19.93 -12.83 11.55
C GLU A 124 -20.72 -13.83 10.68
N PRO A 125 -20.34 -15.13 10.72
CA PRO A 125 -21.14 -16.14 10.05
C PRO A 125 -22.54 -16.07 10.63
N LYS A 126 -23.54 -15.85 9.76
CA LYS A 126 -24.94 -15.83 10.15
C LYS A 126 -25.23 -17.15 10.88
N SER A 127 -25.45 -17.10 12.19
CA SER A 127 -26.03 -18.21 12.91
C SER A 127 -27.43 -18.40 12.33
N ASP A 128 -27.71 -19.52 11.68
CA ASP A 128 -29.07 -20.00 11.43
C ASP A 128 -29.77 -20.33 12.77
N ASP A 129 -29.88 -19.36 13.67
CA ASP A 129 -30.65 -19.41 14.91
C ASP A 129 -31.75 -18.33 14.83
N GLU A 130 -32.58 -18.43 13.80
CA GLU A 130 -33.99 -18.07 13.88
C GLU A 130 -34.76 -19.40 13.91
N THR A 131 -34.91 -19.97 15.11
CA THR A 131 -35.95 -20.97 15.40
C THR A 131 -37.04 -20.31 16.23
#